data_AF-A0A2G5F3R0-F1
#
_entry.id   AF-A0A2G5F3R0-F1
#
_cell.length_a   1.000
_cell.length_b   1.000
_cell.length_c   1.000
_cell.angle_alpha   90.00
_cell.angle_beta   90.00
_cell.angle_gamma   90.00
#
_symmetry.space_group_name_H-M   'P 1'
#
loop_
_entity.id
_entity.type
_entity.pdbx_description
1 polymer ?
#
loop_
_entity_poly.entity_id
_entity_poly.type
_entity_poly.pdbx_seq_one_letter_code
_entity_poly.pdbx_strand_id
1 'polypeptide(L)'
;MIPVMLMGTLVYGIKYTLPEYMCTFLVAGGVSVFALAKTSSKTISKLAHPNAPLGYGLCFLNLAFDGFTNATQDSISARYPKTSAWDIMLGMNLWGTIYNMVYMFSSPTGSGFEAVQFCREHPEAAWDIFLFCLCGAVGQNFIFLTISRFGSLANTTITTTRKFVSIVVSSLLSGNPLSTKQWSSVIMVFSGLSYQIYLKWRKLQKKRKST
;
A
#
# COMPACT_ATOMS: atom_id res chain seq x y z
N MET A 1 1.33 6.77 -0.04
CA MET A 1 0.61 8.06 -0.21
C MET A 1 1.49 9.09 -0.93
N ILE A 2 2.66 9.45 -0.39
CA ILE A 2 3.58 10.42 -1.02
C ILE A 2 3.98 10.03 -2.46
N PRO A 3 4.43 8.78 -2.76
CA PRO A 3 4.81 8.41 -4.13
C PRO A 3 3.64 8.47 -5.11
N VAL A 4 2.45 8.05 -4.68
CA VAL A 4 1.21 8.10 -5.48
C VAL A 4 0.86 9.55 -5.85
N MET A 5 0.98 10.48 -4.89
CA MET A 5 0.72 11.91 -5.15
C MET A 5 1.78 12.54 -6.06
N LEU A 6 3.07 12.23 -5.83
CA LEU A 6 4.16 12.71 -6.67
C LEU A 6 4.04 12.19 -8.11
N MET A 7 3.85 10.87 -8.28
CA MET A 7 3.69 10.27 -9.61
C MET A 7 2.41 10.73 -10.30
N GLY A 8 1.30 10.86 -9.58
CA GLY A 8 0.06 11.42 -10.13
C GLY A 8 0.22 12.87 -10.62
N THR A 9 1.02 13.68 -9.93
CA THR A 9 1.28 15.07 -10.33
C THR A 9 2.26 15.16 -11.49
N LEU A 10 3.38 14.42 -11.44
CA LEU A 10 4.46 14.47 -12.42
C LEU A 10 4.12 13.77 -13.74
N VAL A 11 3.49 12.59 -13.68
CA VAL A 11 3.24 11.76 -14.87
C VAL A 11 1.90 12.08 -15.51
N TYR A 12 0.87 12.37 -14.72
CA TYR A 12 -0.51 12.52 -15.19
C TYR A 12 -1.12 13.90 -14.96
N GLY A 13 -0.34 14.86 -14.44
CA GLY A 13 -0.80 16.25 -14.26
C GLY A 13 -1.94 16.42 -13.25
N ILE A 14 -2.16 15.46 -12.36
CA ILE A 14 -3.23 15.53 -11.35
C ILE A 14 -2.86 16.63 -10.34
N LYS A 15 -3.71 17.67 -10.24
CA LYS A 15 -3.51 18.74 -9.28
C LYS A 15 -4.12 18.38 -7.92
N TYR A 16 -3.27 18.10 -6.95
CA TYR A 16 -3.68 17.97 -5.55
C TYR A 16 -3.72 19.34 -4.88
N THR A 17 -4.66 19.52 -3.96
CA THR A 17 -4.81 20.75 -3.18
C THR A 17 -3.80 20.81 -2.04
N LEU A 18 -3.37 22.01 -1.64
CA LEU A 18 -2.44 22.20 -0.53
C LEU A 18 -2.85 21.45 0.75
N PRO A 19 -4.14 21.42 1.16
CA PRO A 19 -4.58 20.62 2.29
C PRO A 19 -4.33 19.11 2.16
N GLU A 20 -4.41 18.54 0.95
CA GLU A 20 -4.14 17.10 0.71
C GLU A 20 -2.66 16.76 0.89
N TYR A 21 -1.76 17.67 0.48
CA TYR A 21 -0.34 17.53 0.75
C TYR A 21 -0.06 17.59 2.26
N MET A 22 -0.62 18.58 2.96
CA MET A 22 -0.47 18.70 4.41
C MET A 22 -0.96 17.46 5.15
N CYS A 23 -2.13 16.91 4.80
CA CYS A 23 -2.62 15.65 5.38
C CYS A 23 -1.61 14.52 5.18
N THR A 24 -1.07 14.40 3.97
CA THR A 24 -0.17 13.31 3.60
C THR A 24 1.16 13.41 4.34
N PHE A 25 1.70 14.63 4.51
CA PHE A 25 2.89 14.87 5.33
C PHE A 25 2.62 14.60 6.82
N LEU A 26 1.45 14.99 7.34
CA LEU A 26 1.06 14.69 8.73
C LEU A 26 1.00 13.18 8.99
N VAL A 27 0.36 12.42 8.09
CA VAL A 27 0.27 10.96 8.20
C VAL A 27 1.66 10.32 8.07
N ALA A 28 2.46 10.69 7.08
CA ALA A 28 3.79 10.13 6.88
C ALA A 28 4.74 10.46 8.05
N GLY A 29 4.70 11.69 8.54
CA GLY A 29 5.46 12.15 9.70
C GLY A 29 5.04 11.40 10.96
N GLY A 30 3.73 11.32 11.24
CA GLY A 30 3.21 10.61 12.42
C GLY A 30 3.56 9.12 12.43
N VAL A 31 3.45 8.43 11.30
CA VAL A 31 3.87 7.01 11.19
C VAL A 31 5.37 6.87 11.40
N SER A 32 6.18 7.80 10.87
CA SER A 32 7.65 7.78 11.04
C SER A 32 8.06 7.99 12.50
N VAL A 33 7.45 8.97 13.19
CA VAL A 33 7.70 9.21 14.62
C VAL A 33 7.26 8.01 15.46
N PHE A 34 6.11 7.41 15.15
CA PHE A 34 5.66 6.20 15.85
C PHE A 34 6.64 5.03 15.69
N ALA A 35 7.14 4.80 14.47
CA ALA A 35 8.10 3.74 14.18
C ALA A 35 9.46 3.97 14.88
N LEU A 36 9.98 5.20 14.81
CA LEU A 36 11.23 5.58 15.48
C LEU A 36 11.13 5.48 17.00
N ALA A 37 9.99 5.88 17.58
CA ALA A 37 9.76 5.80 19.02
C ALA A 37 9.66 4.35 19.54
N LYS A 38 9.26 3.40 18.69
CA LYS A 38 9.21 1.96 19.04
C LYS A 38 10.55 1.25 18.80
N THR A 39 11.40 1.78 17.94
CA THR A 39 12.61 1.10 17.49
C THR A 39 13.73 1.21 18.54
N SER A 40 14.17 0.07 19.07
CA SER A 40 15.31 0.01 20.00
C SER A 40 16.64 0.25 19.27
N SER A 41 17.62 0.84 19.96
CA SER A 41 19.00 1.06 19.45
C SER A 41 19.64 -0.23 18.87
N LYS A 42 19.29 -1.40 19.42
CA LYS A 42 19.76 -2.71 18.93
C LYS A 42 19.15 -3.10 17.57
N THR A 43 17.94 -2.62 17.28
CA THR A 43 17.27 -2.81 15.99
C THR A 43 17.86 -1.85 14.95
N ILE A 44 18.15 -0.60 15.32
CA ILE A 44 18.80 0.38 14.43
C ILE A 44 20.17 -0.11 13.97
N SER A 45 20.99 -0.65 14.88
CA SER A 45 22.29 -1.24 14.56
C SER A 45 22.18 -2.43 13.59
N LYS A 46 21.15 -3.28 13.73
CA LYS A 46 20.89 -4.38 12.80
C LYS A 46 20.41 -3.91 11.42
N LEU A 47 19.63 -2.83 11.34
CA LEU A 47 19.22 -2.24 10.05
C LEU A 47 20.39 -1.53 9.33
N ALA A 48 21.42 -1.10 10.07
CA ALA A 48 22.57 -0.39 9.52
C ALA A 48 23.54 -1.31 8.74
N HIS A 49 23.56 -2.61 9.03
CA HIS A 49 24.46 -3.59 8.39
C HIS A 49 23.69 -4.56 7.48
N PRO A 50 24.21 -4.94 6.29
CA PRO A 50 25.51 -4.58 5.70
C PRO A 50 25.46 -3.30 4.83
N ASN A 51 24.32 -2.98 4.22
CA ASN A 51 24.19 -1.87 3.24
C ASN A 51 22.87 -1.11 3.44
N ALA A 52 22.78 -0.30 4.48
CA ALA A 52 21.62 0.56 4.72
C ALA A 52 21.24 1.45 3.50
N PRO A 53 22.19 2.07 2.76
CA PRO A 53 21.85 2.89 1.59
C PRO A 53 21.16 2.10 0.49
N LEU A 54 21.58 0.86 0.25
CA LEU A 54 20.97 -0.02 -0.75
C LEU A 54 19.55 -0.43 -0.33
N GLY A 55 19.36 -0.78 0.95
CA GLY A 55 18.03 -1.10 1.48
C GLY A 55 17.06 0.08 1.39
N TYR A 56 17.50 1.28 1.78
CA TYR A 56 16.68 2.50 1.62
C TYR A 56 16.43 2.83 0.15
N GLY A 57 17.41 2.65 -0.73
CA GLY A 57 17.27 2.84 -2.17
C GLY A 57 16.24 1.89 -2.79
N LEU A 58 16.28 0.59 -2.44
CA LEU A 58 15.31 -0.39 -2.90
C LEU A 58 13.90 -0.10 -2.37
N CYS A 59 13.76 0.31 -1.10
CA CYS A 59 12.49 0.74 -0.54
C CYS A 59 11.93 1.97 -1.28
N PHE A 60 12.77 2.96 -1.57
CA PHE A 60 12.36 4.13 -2.35
C PHE A 60 11.89 3.74 -3.76
N LEU A 61 12.67 2.89 -4.45
CA LEU A 61 12.33 2.40 -5.79
C LEU A 61 11.01 1.62 -5.79
N ASN A 62 10.82 0.73 -4.82
CA ASN A 62 9.58 -0.04 -4.65
C ASN A 62 8.37 0.88 -4.48
N LEU A 63 8.49 1.87 -3.59
CA LEU A 63 7.45 2.87 -3.35
C LEU A 63 7.19 3.75 -4.59
N ALA A 64 8.22 4.08 -5.36
CA ALA A 64 8.09 4.84 -6.61
C ALA A 64 7.30 4.05 -7.67
N PHE A 65 7.62 2.75 -7.86
CA PHE A 65 6.88 1.89 -8.78
C PHE A 65 5.45 1.60 -8.32
N ASP A 66 5.22 1.45 -7.01
CA ASP A 66 3.86 1.38 -6.44
C ASP A 66 3.09 2.67 -6.75
N GLY A 67 3.71 3.83 -6.55
CA GLY A 67 3.14 5.13 -6.92
C GLY A 67 2.79 5.24 -8.41
N PHE A 68 3.68 4.80 -9.29
CA PHE A 68 3.50 4.79 -10.73
C PHE A 68 2.34 3.88 -11.16
N THR A 69 2.26 2.67 -10.60
CA THR A 69 1.21 1.69 -10.91
C THR A 69 -0.16 2.24 -10.51
N ASN A 70 -0.29 2.76 -9.28
CA ASN A 70 -1.53 3.36 -8.78
C ASN A 70 -1.98 4.55 -9.65
N ALA A 71 -1.04 5.41 -10.06
CA ALA A 71 -1.36 6.55 -10.93
C ALA A 71 -1.76 6.11 -12.36
N THR A 72 -1.14 5.05 -12.87
CA THR A 72 -1.50 4.45 -14.16
C THR A 72 -2.91 3.86 -14.13
N GLN A 73 -3.28 3.17 -13.04
CA GLN A 73 -4.62 2.63 -12.85
C GLN A 73 -5.70 3.73 -12.87
N ASP A 74 -5.44 4.86 -12.19
CA ASP A 74 -6.35 6.01 -12.21
C ASP A 74 -6.47 6.63 -13.61
N SER A 75 -5.35 6.73 -14.34
CA SER A 75 -5.33 7.27 -15.71
C SER A 75 -6.10 6.41 -16.71
N ILE A 76 -5.93 5.08 -16.65
CA ILE A 76 -6.68 4.13 -17.49
C ILE A 76 -8.17 4.24 -17.19
N SER A 77 -8.54 4.26 -15.91
CA SER A 77 -9.94 4.38 -15.48
C SER A 77 -10.58 5.70 -15.92
N ALA A 78 -9.80 6.80 -15.97
CA ALA A 78 -10.28 8.10 -16.44
C ALA A 78 -10.37 8.20 -17.96
N ARG A 79 -9.40 7.64 -18.70
CA ARG A 79 -9.32 7.72 -20.16
C ARG A 79 -10.26 6.75 -20.87
N TYR A 80 -10.51 5.60 -20.25
CA TYR A 80 -11.35 4.53 -20.81
C TYR A 80 -12.48 4.16 -19.83
N PRO A 81 -13.55 4.97 -19.73
CA PRO A 81 -14.64 4.75 -18.78
C PRO A 81 -15.47 3.48 -19.06
N LYS A 82 -15.31 2.86 -20.23
CA LYS A 82 -15.91 1.57 -20.57
C LYS A 82 -15.12 0.37 -20.03
N THR A 83 -13.86 0.56 -19.66
CA THR A 83 -13.01 -0.49 -19.11
C THR A 83 -13.43 -0.77 -17.68
N SER A 84 -13.79 -2.03 -17.42
CA SER A 84 -14.26 -2.44 -16.11
C SER A 84 -13.09 -2.61 -15.14
N ALA A 85 -13.34 -2.46 -13.83
CA ALA A 85 -12.31 -2.66 -12.80
C ALA A 85 -11.68 -4.07 -12.87
N TRP A 86 -12.50 -5.06 -13.25
CA TRP A 86 -12.13 -6.45 -13.43
C TRP A 86 -11.24 -6.67 -14.65
N ASP A 87 -11.38 -5.86 -15.72
CA ASP A 87 -10.52 -5.96 -16.90
C ASP A 87 -9.09 -5.51 -16.57
N ILE A 88 -8.97 -4.42 -15.80
CA ILE A 88 -7.67 -3.93 -15.31
C ILE A 88 -7.06 -4.97 -14.36
N MET A 89 -7.87 -5.56 -13.48
CA MET A 89 -7.42 -6.62 -12.56
C MET A 89 -6.91 -7.85 -13.31
N LEU A 90 -7.69 -8.34 -14.29
CA LEU A 90 -7.31 -9.50 -15.09
C LEU A 90 -6.02 -9.23 -15.87
N GLY A 91 -5.91 -8.07 -16.52
CA GLY A 91 -4.71 -7.70 -17.27
C GLY A 91 -3.46 -7.65 -16.38
N MET A 92 -3.56 -7.01 -15.21
CA MET A 92 -2.45 -6.95 -14.27
C MET A 92 -2.05 -8.31 -13.71
N ASN A 93 -3.03 -9.13 -13.30
CA ASN A 93 -2.76 -10.45 -12.75
C ASN A 93 -2.20 -11.39 -13.82
N LEU A 94 -2.71 -11.36 -15.05
CA LEU A 94 -2.22 -12.19 -16.15
C LEU A 94 -0.75 -11.88 -16.47
N TRP A 95 -0.43 -10.61 -16.73
CA TRP A 95 0.95 -10.22 -17.00
C TRP A 95 1.88 -10.43 -15.81
N GLY A 96 1.38 -10.19 -14.58
CA GLY A 96 2.09 -10.50 -13.36
C GLY A 96 2.41 -11.99 -13.22
N THR A 97 1.44 -12.87 -13.48
CA THR A 97 1.64 -14.33 -13.46
C THR A 97 2.64 -14.76 -14.52
N ILE A 98 2.55 -14.26 -15.75
CA ILE A 98 3.52 -14.59 -16.81
C ILE A 98 4.94 -14.21 -16.39
N TYR A 99 5.14 -12.97 -15.92
CA TYR A 99 6.46 -12.50 -15.50
C TYR A 99 7.02 -13.30 -14.32
N ASN A 100 6.20 -13.56 -13.29
CA ASN A 100 6.62 -14.33 -12.13
C ASN A 100 6.92 -15.80 -12.47
N MET A 101 6.12 -16.44 -13.34
CA MET A 101 6.36 -17.81 -13.78
C MET A 101 7.69 -17.92 -14.55
N VAL A 102 7.94 -17.00 -15.49
CA VAL A 102 9.22 -16.97 -16.23
C VAL A 102 10.39 -16.77 -15.28
N TYR A 103 10.27 -15.85 -14.32
CA TYR A 103 11.32 -15.64 -13.31
C TYR A 103 11.55 -16.89 -12.44
N MET A 104 10.48 -17.52 -11.94
CA MET A 104 10.59 -18.67 -11.04
C MET A 104 11.18 -19.92 -11.69
N PHE A 105 10.89 -20.17 -12.97
CA PHE A 105 11.28 -21.41 -13.65
C PHE A 105 12.43 -21.26 -14.65
N SER A 106 12.70 -20.06 -15.17
CA SER A 106 13.76 -19.84 -16.16
C SER A 106 14.98 -19.09 -15.62
N SER A 107 14.86 -18.42 -14.48
CA SER A 107 16.01 -17.72 -13.86
C SER A 107 16.93 -18.71 -13.16
N PRO A 108 18.27 -18.60 -13.29
CA PRO A 108 19.23 -19.43 -12.54
C PRO A 108 19.12 -19.30 -11.01
N THR A 109 18.56 -18.19 -10.53
CA THR A 109 18.28 -17.92 -9.11
C THR A 109 16.82 -18.20 -8.73
N GLY A 110 16.01 -18.70 -9.65
CA GLY A 110 14.61 -19.04 -9.41
C GLY A 110 14.46 -20.41 -8.74
N SER A 111 13.81 -20.45 -7.58
CA SER A 111 13.54 -21.68 -6.81
C SER A 111 12.16 -22.28 -7.11
N GLY A 112 11.64 -22.11 -8.34
CA GLY A 112 10.28 -22.54 -8.70
C GLY A 112 10.07 -24.05 -8.57
N PHE A 113 11.03 -24.86 -9.01
CA PHE A 113 10.94 -26.32 -8.92
C PHE A 113 11.02 -26.82 -7.47
N GLU A 114 11.89 -26.22 -6.65
CA GLU A 114 12.00 -26.52 -5.22
C GLU A 114 10.72 -26.16 -4.47
N ALA A 115 10.11 -25.02 -4.78
CA ALA A 115 8.83 -24.61 -4.17
C ALA A 115 7.69 -25.58 -4.51
N VAL A 116 7.65 -26.09 -5.74
CA VAL A 116 6.66 -27.11 -6.15
C VAL A 116 6.91 -28.43 -5.44
N GLN A 117 8.18 -28.84 -5.30
CA GLN A 117 8.53 -30.06 -4.57
C GLN A 117 8.16 -29.93 -3.08
N PHE A 118 8.44 -28.80 -2.46
CA PHE A 118 8.06 -28.52 -1.07
C PHE A 118 6.54 -28.64 -0.86
N CYS A 119 5.73 -28.11 -1.79
CA CYS A 119 4.26 -28.23 -1.72
C CYS A 119 3.78 -29.68 -1.91
N ARG A 120 4.53 -30.53 -2.61
CA ARG A 120 4.21 -31.96 -2.74
C ARG A 120 4.55 -32.75 -1.48
N GLU A 121 5.67 -32.43 -0.85
CA GLU A 121 6.13 -33.07 0.39
C GLU A 121 5.30 -32.63 1.60
N HIS A 122 4.80 -31.38 1.60
CA HIS A 122 3.97 -30.80 2.66
C HIS A 122 2.62 -30.31 2.12
N PRO A 123 1.62 -31.20 1.95
CA PRO A 123 0.31 -30.84 1.42
C PRO A 123 -0.46 -29.86 2.32
N GLU A 124 -0.19 -29.85 3.63
CA GLU A 124 -0.75 -28.87 4.57
C GLU A 124 -0.32 -27.44 4.20
N ALA A 125 0.97 -27.23 3.88
CA ALA A 125 1.48 -25.94 3.45
C ALA A 125 0.88 -25.51 2.10
N ALA A 126 0.65 -26.46 1.19
CA ALA A 126 -0.04 -26.17 -0.08
C ALA A 126 -1.49 -25.70 0.16
N TRP A 127 -2.18 -26.29 1.14
CA TRP A 127 -3.52 -25.87 1.53
C TRP A 127 -3.54 -24.47 2.14
N ASP A 128 -2.59 -24.15 3.01
CA ASP A 128 -2.44 -22.81 3.59
C ASP A 128 -2.18 -21.75 2.51
N ILE A 129 -1.31 -22.06 1.54
CA ILE A 129 -1.04 -21.19 0.38
C ILE A 129 -2.32 -21.00 -0.44
N PHE A 130 -3.08 -22.08 -0.68
CA PHE A 130 -4.33 -22.00 -1.43
C PHE A 130 -5.36 -21.10 -0.74
N LEU A 131 -5.57 -21.29 0.57
CA LEU A 131 -6.48 -20.46 1.37
C LEU A 131 -6.02 -18.99 1.40
N PHE A 132 -4.71 -18.76 1.52
CA PHE A 132 -4.12 -17.43 1.45
C PHE A 132 -4.40 -16.77 0.11
N CYS A 133 -4.22 -17.48 -1.00
CA CYS A 133 -4.53 -17.02 -2.35
C CYS A 133 -6.02 -16.74 -2.55
N LEU A 134 -6.91 -17.60 -2.03
CA LEU A 134 -8.36 -17.41 -2.12
C LEU A 134 -8.81 -16.15 -1.37
N CYS A 135 -8.33 -15.97 -0.14
CA CYS A 135 -8.56 -14.75 0.64
C CYS A 135 -8.00 -13.51 -0.08
N GLY A 136 -6.80 -13.65 -0.66
CA GLY A 136 -6.16 -12.62 -1.47
C GLY A 136 -7.00 -12.22 -2.70
N ALA A 137 -7.57 -13.20 -3.42
CA ALA A 137 -8.42 -12.96 -4.59
C ALA A 137 -9.71 -12.24 -4.22
N VAL A 138 -10.35 -12.63 -3.12
CA VAL A 138 -11.51 -11.90 -2.58
C VAL A 138 -11.11 -10.47 -2.21
N GLY A 139 -9.98 -10.29 -1.53
CA GLY A 139 -9.45 -8.97 -1.16
C GLY A 139 -9.16 -8.07 -2.37
N GLN A 140 -8.59 -8.64 -3.45
CA GLN A 140 -8.28 -7.90 -4.67
C GLN A 140 -9.54 -7.33 -5.34
N ASN A 141 -10.66 -8.05 -5.34
CA ASN A 141 -11.92 -7.53 -5.87
C ASN A 141 -12.32 -6.22 -5.18
N PHE A 142 -12.22 -6.15 -3.85
CA PHE A 142 -12.51 -4.93 -3.11
C PHE A 142 -11.52 -3.79 -3.40
N ILE A 143 -10.24 -4.11 -3.61
CA ILE A 143 -9.22 -3.13 -3.97
C ILE A 143 -9.54 -2.49 -5.32
N PHE A 144 -9.76 -3.31 -6.36
CA PHE A 144 -10.05 -2.81 -7.71
C PHE A 144 -11.39 -2.07 -7.77
N LEU A 145 -12.42 -2.56 -7.06
CA LEU A 145 -13.70 -1.84 -6.93
C LEU A 145 -13.52 -0.47 -6.27
N THR A 146 -12.70 -0.40 -5.21
CA THR A 146 -12.40 0.86 -4.51
C THR A 146 -11.64 1.84 -5.40
N ILE A 147 -10.64 1.36 -6.15
CA ILE A 147 -9.88 2.18 -7.10
C ILE A 147 -10.80 2.72 -8.20
N SER A 148 -11.60 1.85 -8.81
CA SER A 148 -12.54 2.25 -9.87
C SER A 148 -13.57 3.29 -9.38
N ARG A 149 -14.08 3.14 -8.15
CA ARG A 149 -15.13 4.03 -7.62
C ARG A 149 -14.59 5.32 -6.99
N PHE A 150 -13.46 5.26 -6.29
CA PHE A 150 -12.95 6.34 -5.44
C PHE A 150 -11.53 6.80 -5.80
N GLY A 151 -10.84 6.13 -6.72
CA GLY A 151 -9.46 6.38 -7.11
C GLY A 151 -8.41 5.77 -6.18
N SER A 152 -7.19 5.62 -6.69
CA SER A 152 -6.06 4.98 -6.02
C SER A 152 -5.65 5.66 -4.71
N LEU A 153 -5.80 6.99 -4.61
CA LEU A 153 -5.51 7.74 -3.38
C LEU A 153 -6.46 7.34 -2.23
N ALA A 154 -7.74 7.05 -2.51
CA ALA A 154 -8.66 6.54 -1.49
C ALA A 154 -8.23 5.15 -1.01
N ASN A 155 -7.92 4.26 -1.96
CA ASN A 155 -7.47 2.91 -1.67
C ASN A 155 -6.21 2.92 -0.78
N THR A 156 -5.25 3.78 -1.10
CA THR A 156 -4.03 3.95 -0.29
C THR A 156 -4.35 4.50 1.11
N THR A 157 -5.32 5.41 1.22
CA THR A 157 -5.75 5.97 2.53
C THR A 157 -6.41 4.89 3.39
N ILE A 158 -7.32 4.10 2.82
CA ILE A 158 -8.02 3.00 3.51
C ILE A 158 -7.02 1.95 4.01
N THR A 159 -6.11 1.50 3.14
CA THR A 159 -5.11 0.49 3.51
C THR A 159 -4.12 0.99 4.55
N THR A 160 -3.70 2.26 4.48
CA THR A 160 -2.84 2.89 5.50
C THR A 160 -3.55 3.00 6.84
N THR A 161 -4.83 3.41 6.84
CA THR A 161 -5.66 3.47 8.05
C THR A 161 -5.77 2.09 8.69
N ARG A 162 -6.11 1.06 7.90
CA ARG A 162 -6.20 -0.33 8.38
C ARG A 162 -4.88 -0.78 9.02
N LYS A 163 -3.76 -0.62 8.30
CA LYS A 163 -2.43 -1.01 8.80
C LYS A 163 -2.09 -0.29 10.11
N PHE A 164 -2.37 1.00 10.20
CA PHE A 164 -2.08 1.79 11.39
C PHE A 164 -2.95 1.39 12.58
N VAL A 165 -4.25 1.18 12.38
CA VAL A 165 -5.16 0.67 13.41
C VAL A 165 -4.68 -0.69 13.92
N SER A 166 -4.29 -1.61 13.03
CA SER A 166 -3.73 -2.91 13.43
C SER A 166 -2.46 -2.77 14.27
N ILE A 167 -1.58 -1.83 13.94
CA ILE A 167 -0.36 -1.54 14.72
C ILE A 167 -0.72 -1.05 16.13
N VAL A 168 -1.67 -0.12 16.25
CA VAL A 168 -2.12 0.42 17.54
C VAL A 168 -2.76 -0.68 18.38
N VAL A 169 -3.73 -1.41 17.81
CA VAL A 169 -4.43 -2.51 18.50
C VAL A 169 -3.44 -3.59 18.95
N SER A 170 -2.54 -4.01 18.07
CA SER A 170 -1.50 -4.99 18.42
C SER A 170 -0.61 -4.48 19.56
N SER A 171 -0.24 -3.20 19.57
CA SER A 171 0.57 -2.65 20.66
C SER A 171 -0.17 -2.60 21.99
N LEU A 172 -1.47 -2.27 21.98
CA LEU A 172 -2.31 -2.25 23.19
C LEU A 172 -2.53 -3.67 23.75
N LEU A 173 -2.81 -4.65 22.88
CA LEU A 173 -3.00 -6.04 23.28
C LEU A 173 -1.71 -6.72 23.76
N SER A 174 -0.54 -6.28 23.26
CA SER A 174 0.76 -6.83 23.68
C SER A 174 1.19 -6.41 25.10
N GLY A 175 0.35 -5.69 25.85
CA GLY A 175 0.61 -5.29 27.24
C GLY A 175 1.74 -4.27 27.42
N ASN A 176 2.31 -3.73 26.34
CA ASN A 176 3.35 -2.70 26.40
C ASN A 176 2.69 -1.32 26.32
N PRO A 177 2.67 -0.54 27.42
CA PRO A 177 2.05 0.78 27.41
C PRO A 177 2.74 1.68 26.39
N LEU A 178 1.94 2.27 25.50
CA LEU A 178 2.44 3.23 24.51
C LEU A 178 3.02 4.45 25.22
N SER A 179 4.24 4.83 24.83
CA SER A 179 4.89 6.06 25.30
C SER A 179 4.06 7.31 24.95
N THR A 180 4.16 8.38 25.74
CA THR A 180 3.54 9.69 25.44
C THR A 180 3.87 10.19 24.03
N LYS A 181 5.09 9.93 23.53
CA LYS A 181 5.49 10.26 22.15
C LYS A 181 4.74 9.45 21.09
N GLN A 182 4.42 8.18 21.38
CA GLN A 182 3.65 7.33 20.49
C GLN A 182 2.17 7.74 20.46
N TRP A 183 1.59 8.13 21.61
CA TRP A 183 0.23 8.68 21.64
C TRP A 183 0.10 9.99 20.85
N SER A 184 1.09 10.88 20.95
CA SER A 184 1.14 12.09 20.10
C SER A 184 1.17 11.74 18.60
N SER A 185 1.94 10.71 18.23
CA SER A 185 2.00 10.21 16.85
C SER A 185 0.66 9.63 16.39
N VAL A 186 -0.05 8.91 17.26
CA VAL A 186 -1.39 8.38 16.98
C VAL A 186 -2.35 9.54 16.69
N ILE A 187 -2.41 10.56 17.54
CA ILE A 187 -3.27 11.74 17.34
C ILE A 187 -2.93 12.45 16.02
N MET A 188 -1.64 12.59 15.71
CA MET A 188 -1.17 13.21 14.47
C MET A 188 -1.62 12.43 13.21
N VAL A 189 -1.53 11.10 13.22
CA VAL A 189 -1.98 10.26 12.10
C VAL A 189 -3.50 10.30 11.96
N PHE A 190 -4.26 10.15 13.06
CA PHE A 190 -5.72 10.17 13.01
C PHE A 190 -6.28 11.53 12.59
N SER A 191 -5.66 12.64 13.00
CA SER A 191 -6.07 13.98 12.55
C SER A 191 -5.81 14.18 11.05
N GLY A 192 -4.64 13.77 10.55
CA GLY A 192 -4.32 13.82 9.12
C GLY A 192 -5.27 12.99 8.27
N LEU A 193 -5.55 11.74 8.68
CA LEU A 193 -6.51 10.86 8.00
C LEU A 193 -7.93 11.43 8.03
N SER A 194 -8.40 11.89 9.19
CA SER A 194 -9.74 12.45 9.35
C SER A 194 -9.94 13.69 8.47
N TYR A 195 -8.93 14.57 8.44
CA TYR A 195 -8.98 15.77 7.60
C TYR A 195 -8.96 15.43 6.10
N GLN A 196 -8.19 14.42 5.69
CA GLN A 196 -8.18 13.95 4.30
C GLN A 196 -9.51 13.35 3.86
N ILE A 197 -10.14 12.56 4.73
CA ILE A 197 -11.49 11.99 4.50
C ILE A 197 -12.50 13.13 4.37
N TYR A 198 -12.45 14.12 5.26
CA TYR A 198 -13.32 15.30 5.22
C TYR A 198 -13.17 16.11 3.91
N LEU A 199 -11.94 16.37 3.47
CA LEU A 199 -11.68 17.08 2.21
C LEU A 199 -12.25 16.32 1.01
N LYS A 200 -12.11 15.00 1.00
CA LYS A 200 -12.65 14.16 -0.06
C LYS A 200 -14.18 14.14 -0.06
N TRP A 201 -14.80 14.02 1.11
CA TRP A 201 -16.25 14.10 1.26
C TRP A 201 -16.78 15.45 0.74
N ARG A 202 -16.12 16.57 1.08
CA ARG A 202 -16.48 17.90 0.58
C ARG A 202 -16.36 18.01 -0.94
N LYS A 203 -15.32 17.43 -1.57
CA LYS A 203 -15.17 17.39 -3.03
C LYS A 203 -16.32 16.62 -3.70
N LEU A 204 -16.71 15.47 -3.16
CA LEU A 204 -17.82 14.66 -3.67
C LEU A 204 -19.16 15.41 -3.57
N GLN A 205 -19.42 16.09 -2.46
CA GLN A 205 -20.62 16.92 -2.28
C GLN A 205 -20.69 18.05 -3.31
N LYS A 206 -19.55 18.71 -3.60
CA LYS A 206 -19.50 19.78 -4.60
C LYS A 206 -19.81 19.26 -6.02
N LYS A 207 -19.30 18.08 -6.38
CA LYS A 207 -19.57 17.43 -7.69
C LYS A 207 -21.03 17.00 -7.84
N ARG A 208 -21.67 16.53 -6.76
CA ARG A 208 -23.09 16.13 -6.75
C ARG A 208 -24.04 17.33 -6.86
N LYS A 209 -23.63 18.52 -6.41
CA LYS A 209 -24.41 19.76 -6.56
C LYS A 209 -24.27 20.42 -7.93
N SER A 210 -23.26 20.05 -8.72
CA SER A 210 -23.00 20.60 -10.06
C SER A 210 -23.48 19.69 -11.20
N THR A 211 -24.11 18.56 -10.88
CA THR A 211 -24.72 17.61 -11.82
C THR A 211 -26.22 17.64 -11.59
#